data_AF-A0A3B9XUV7-F1
#
_entry.id   AF-A0A3B9XUV7-F1
#
_cell.length_a   1.000
_cell.length_b   1.000
_cell.length_c   1.000
_cell.angle_alpha   90.00
_cell.angle_beta   90.00
_cell.angle_gamma   90.00
#
_symmetry.space_group_name_H-M   'P 1'
#
loop_
_entity.id
_entity.type
_entity.pdbx_description
1 polymer ?
#
loop_
_entity_poly.entity_id
_entity_poly.type
_entity_poly.pdbx_seq_one_letter_code
_entity_poly.pdbx_strand_id
1 'polypeptide(L)'
;QNRLAYFFQESRLSLLDYFRMLARYLCISSEVVRIEVVATAQNVALHVLPNCAASISIHQTEGFVASLCDLVKQARKLTPVAIDLAHANPDTTGDTTIYESVLGVAPAFNQPRTRILFVNDAGDVSATRHHPSKASVSRI
;
A
#
# COMPACT_ATOMS: atom_id res chain seq x y z
N GLN A 1 -6.85 31.46 -0.49
CA GLN A 1 -6.52 30.24 0.29
C GLN A 1 -7.64 29.19 0.33
N ASN A 2 -8.89 29.49 -0.07
CA ASN A 2 -10.01 28.52 -0.05
C ASN A 2 -10.01 27.41 -1.12
N ARG A 3 -9.21 27.53 -2.19
CA ARG A 3 -9.22 26.57 -3.32
C ARG A 3 -8.61 25.21 -2.97
N LEU A 4 -7.61 25.19 -2.07
CA LEU A 4 -6.97 23.97 -1.58
C LEU A 4 -7.89 23.20 -0.62
N ALA A 5 -8.53 23.90 0.31
CA ALA A 5 -9.51 23.31 1.23
C ALA A 5 -10.68 22.68 0.48
N TYR A 6 -11.16 23.32 -0.58
CA TYR A 6 -12.21 22.79 -1.45
C TYR A 6 -11.79 21.50 -2.17
N PHE A 7 -10.55 21.44 -2.67
CA PHE A 7 -10.01 20.23 -3.33
C PHE A 7 -9.94 19.01 -2.38
N PHE A 8 -9.66 19.24 -1.10
CA PHE A 8 -9.66 18.19 -0.07
C PHE A 8 -11.06 17.86 0.48
N GLN A 9 -12.02 18.77 0.36
CA GLN A 9 -13.40 18.58 0.82
C GLN A 9 -14.29 17.86 -0.20
N GLU A 10 -14.02 18.00 -1.50
CA GLU A 10 -15.01 17.62 -2.53
C GLU A 10 -14.73 16.29 -3.26
N SER A 11 -13.57 15.68 -3.07
CA SER A 11 -13.35 14.31 -3.54
C SER A 11 -12.56 13.50 -2.53
N ARG A 12 -13.22 12.50 -1.92
CA ARG A 12 -12.47 11.44 -1.25
C ARG A 12 -11.65 10.75 -2.33
N LEU A 13 -10.33 10.86 -2.28
CA LEU A 13 -9.42 10.11 -3.13
C LEU A 13 -9.90 8.65 -3.20
N SER A 14 -9.95 8.09 -4.41
CA SER A 14 -10.20 6.66 -4.61
C SER A 14 -9.18 5.84 -3.81
N LEU A 15 -9.51 4.60 -3.46
CA LEU A 15 -8.57 3.79 -2.67
C LEU A 15 -7.27 3.58 -3.46
N LEU A 16 -7.42 3.36 -4.76
CA LEU A 16 -6.30 3.22 -5.69
C LEU A 16 -5.43 4.48 -5.75
N ASP A 17 -6.00 5.68 -5.87
CA ASP A 17 -5.22 6.91 -5.94
C ASP A 17 -4.58 7.26 -4.60
N TYR A 18 -5.25 6.96 -3.48
CA TYR A 18 -4.64 7.06 -2.16
C TYR A 18 -3.40 6.16 -2.04
N PHE A 19 -3.48 4.90 -2.47
CA PHE A 19 -2.33 3.98 -2.45
C PHE A 19 -1.22 4.36 -3.43
N ARG A 20 -1.55 4.87 -4.61
CA ARG A 20 -0.55 5.40 -5.55
C ARG A 20 0.18 6.60 -4.98
N MET A 21 -0.55 7.49 -4.32
CA MET A 21 0.03 8.64 -3.63
C MET A 21 0.95 8.15 -2.49
N LEU A 22 0.48 7.22 -1.66
CA LEU A 22 1.26 6.60 -0.59
C LEU A 22 2.55 5.96 -1.12
N ALA A 23 2.46 5.14 -2.17
CA ALA A 23 3.60 4.48 -2.80
C ALA A 23 4.63 5.49 -3.30
N ARG A 24 4.19 6.60 -3.89
CA ARG A 24 5.08 7.66 -4.37
C ARG A 24 5.81 8.36 -3.22
N TYR A 25 5.12 8.71 -2.14
CA TYR A 25 5.74 9.41 -1.01
C TYR A 25 6.65 8.51 -0.19
N LEU A 26 6.23 7.27 0.06
CA LEU A 26 7.04 6.31 0.81
C LEU A 26 8.31 5.90 0.05
N CYS A 27 8.27 5.84 -1.29
CA CYS A 27 9.47 5.62 -2.10
C CYS A 27 10.47 6.79 -1.99
N ILE A 28 10.01 8.00 -1.69
CA ILE A 28 10.89 9.17 -1.49
C ILE A 28 11.46 9.16 -0.07
N SER A 29 10.66 8.81 0.93
CA SER A 29 11.07 8.85 2.34
C SER A 29 11.78 7.59 2.84
N SER A 30 11.67 6.47 2.11
CA SER A 30 12.30 5.20 2.45
C SER A 30 13.36 4.85 1.40
N GLU A 31 14.62 4.84 1.81
CA GLU A 31 15.70 4.25 1.00
C GLU A 31 15.60 2.72 0.94
N VAL A 32 14.82 2.11 1.84
CA VAL A 32 14.86 0.68 2.13
C VAL A 32 13.84 -0.12 1.31
N VAL A 33 12.65 0.43 1.09
CA VAL A 33 11.53 -0.26 0.42
C VAL A 33 10.77 0.67 -0.51
N ARG A 34 10.19 0.10 -1.56
CA ARG A 34 9.22 0.73 -2.44
C ARG A 34 7.95 -0.10 -2.49
N ILE A 35 6.86 0.53 -2.94
CA ILE A 35 5.56 -0.11 -3.08
C ILE A 35 5.15 -0.12 -4.54
N GLU A 36 4.73 -1.29 -5.03
CA GLU A 36 4.00 -1.42 -6.28
C GLU A 36 2.51 -1.63 -5.98
N VAL A 37 1.66 -0.86 -6.64
CA VAL A 37 0.20 -0.90 -6.45
C VAL A 37 -0.43 -1.62 -7.63
N VAL A 38 -1.13 -2.72 -7.36
CA VAL A 38 -1.84 -3.51 -8.37
C VAL A 38 -3.33 -3.55 -8.00
N ALA A 39 -4.20 -3.16 -8.92
CA ALA A 39 -5.64 -3.12 -8.69
C ALA A 39 -6.38 -4.03 -9.66
N THR A 40 -7.33 -4.79 -9.13
CA THR A 40 -8.40 -5.47 -9.88
C THR A 40 -9.73 -4.84 -9.50
N ALA A 41 -10.81 -5.23 -10.18
CA ALA A 41 -12.15 -4.77 -9.82
C ALA A 41 -12.59 -5.15 -8.39
N GLN A 42 -11.93 -6.14 -7.76
CA GLN A 42 -12.31 -6.64 -6.44
C GLN A 42 -11.31 -6.26 -5.34
N ASN A 43 -10.04 -6.03 -5.69
CA ASN A 43 -9.01 -5.80 -4.70
C ASN A 43 -7.98 -4.77 -5.15
N VAL A 44 -7.35 -4.11 -4.19
CA VAL A 44 -6.11 -3.35 -4.39
C VAL A 44 -5.01 -3.96 -3.54
N ALA A 45 -3.93 -4.38 -4.19
CA ALA A 45 -2.76 -4.99 -3.57
C ALA A 45 -1.61 -3.99 -3.50
N LEU A 46 -0.96 -3.93 -2.33
CA LEU A 46 0.32 -3.28 -2.12
C LEU A 46 1.41 -4.34 -2.06
N HIS A 47 2.26 -4.38 -3.07
CA HIS A 47 3.48 -5.19 -3.06
C HIS A 47 4.60 -4.40 -2.43
N VAL A 48 5.20 -4.94 -1.39
CA VAL A 48 6.36 -4.33 -0.73
C VAL A 48 7.62 -4.94 -1.33
N LEU A 49 8.43 -4.13 -1.98
CA LEU A 49 9.68 -4.55 -2.59
C LEU A 49 10.85 -3.85 -1.90
N PRO A 50 11.86 -4.58 -1.42
CA PRO A 50 13.08 -3.94 -0.95
C PRO A 50 13.81 -3.29 -2.12
N ASN A 51 14.34 -2.08 -1.90
CA ASN A 51 15.18 -1.41 -2.89
C ASN A 51 16.54 -2.11 -3.01
N CYS A 52 17.03 -2.68 -1.91
CA CYS A 52 18.18 -3.57 -1.87
C CYS A 52 17.84 -4.81 -1.04
N ALA A 53 17.55 -5.92 -1.72
CA ALA A 53 17.12 -7.16 -1.08
C ALA A 53 18.17 -7.76 -0.13
N ALA A 54 19.45 -7.48 -0.36
CA ALA A 54 20.56 -8.04 0.43
C ALA A 54 20.74 -7.36 1.81
N SER A 55 20.14 -6.19 2.05
CA SER A 55 20.43 -5.36 3.23
C SER A 55 19.23 -5.09 4.13
N ILE A 56 18.04 -5.58 3.78
CA ILE A 56 16.85 -5.41 4.61
C ILE A 56 16.68 -6.61 5.54
N SER A 57 16.43 -6.35 6.82
CA SER A 57 16.07 -7.42 7.76
C SER A 57 14.59 -7.79 7.68
N ILE A 58 14.26 -8.98 8.17
CA ILE A 58 12.88 -9.44 8.32
C ILE A 58 12.06 -8.42 9.14
N HIS A 59 12.59 -8.00 10.31
CA HIS A 59 11.90 -7.05 11.19
C HIS A 59 11.65 -5.69 10.56
N GLN A 60 12.54 -5.21 9.67
CA GLN A 60 12.30 -3.98 8.92
C GLN A 60 11.13 -4.14 7.94
N THR A 61 11.03 -5.30 7.29
CA THR A 61 9.91 -5.61 6.38
C THR A 61 8.59 -5.70 7.16
N GLU A 62 8.58 -6.44 8.27
CA GLU A 62 7.40 -6.60 9.12
C GLU A 62 6.94 -5.27 9.73
N GLY A 63 7.87 -4.48 10.28
CA GLY A 63 7.58 -3.16 10.83
C GLY A 63 7.02 -2.20 9.78
N PHE A 64 7.50 -2.29 8.54
CA PHE A 64 6.95 -1.51 7.43
C PHE A 64 5.53 -1.96 7.04
N VAL A 65 5.28 -3.27 6.97
CA VAL A 65 3.94 -3.83 6.72
C VAL A 65 2.95 -3.40 7.81
N ALA A 66 3.33 -3.48 9.08
CA ALA A 66 2.50 -3.03 10.20
C ALA A 66 2.19 -1.52 10.09
N SER A 67 3.21 -0.70 9.81
CA SER A 67 3.05 0.74 9.65
C SER A 67 2.11 1.10 8.49
N LEU A 68 2.20 0.36 7.37
CA LEU A 68 1.25 0.51 6.26
C LEU A 68 -0.17 0.18 6.67
N CYS A 69 -0.38 -0.95 7.33
CA CYS A 69 -1.70 -1.35 7.81
C CYS A 69 -2.30 -0.29 8.74
N ASP A 70 -1.50 0.25 9.66
CA ASP A 70 -1.92 1.31 10.59
C ASP A 70 -2.26 2.61 9.86
N LEU A 71 -1.45 3.05 8.89
CA LEU A 71 -1.73 4.25 8.10
C LEU A 71 -3.06 4.12 7.36
N VAL A 72 -3.29 2.98 6.70
CA VAL A 72 -4.52 2.71 5.96
C VAL A 72 -5.72 2.62 6.91
N LYS A 73 -5.58 1.94 8.05
CA LYS A 73 -6.62 1.86 9.09
C LYS A 73 -6.96 3.23 9.64
N GLN A 74 -5.98 4.09 9.91
CA GLN A 74 -6.23 5.43 10.45
C GLN A 74 -6.93 6.33 9.42
N ALA A 75 -6.43 6.37 8.18
CA ALA A 75 -6.90 7.26 7.13
C ALA A 75 -8.19 6.81 6.45
N ARG A 76 -8.40 5.49 6.32
CA ARG A 76 -9.51 4.90 5.53
C ARG A 76 -10.42 3.99 6.33
N LYS A 77 -10.09 3.67 7.59
CA LYS A 77 -10.83 2.70 8.43
C LYS A 77 -10.92 1.31 7.80
N LEU A 78 -9.94 0.95 6.98
CA LEU A 78 -9.85 -0.36 6.33
C LEU A 78 -8.83 -1.24 7.03
N THR A 79 -9.18 -2.52 7.15
CA THR A 79 -8.25 -3.60 7.52
C THR A 79 -7.92 -4.41 6.27
N PRO A 80 -6.71 -4.98 6.18
CA PRO A 80 -6.38 -5.88 5.09
C PRO A 80 -7.24 -7.15 5.16
N VAL A 81 -7.52 -7.76 4.01
CA VAL A 81 -8.19 -9.08 3.91
C VAL A 81 -7.19 -10.22 3.78
N ALA A 82 -5.96 -9.92 3.38
CA ALA A 82 -4.87 -10.88 3.35
C ALA A 82 -3.53 -10.16 3.44
N ILE A 83 -2.57 -10.82 4.09
CA ILE A 83 -1.17 -10.42 4.10
C ILE A 83 -0.33 -11.63 3.74
N ASP A 84 0.58 -11.44 2.81
CA ASP A 84 1.61 -12.41 2.48
C ASP A 84 2.97 -11.86 2.90
N LEU A 85 3.80 -12.73 3.48
CA LEU A 85 5.19 -12.43 3.82
C LEU A 85 6.11 -13.39 3.07
N ALA A 86 7.16 -12.84 2.46
CA ALA A 86 8.07 -13.63 1.63
C ALA A 86 9.03 -14.52 2.43
N HIS A 87 9.24 -14.21 3.70
CA HIS A 87 10.07 -14.99 4.60
C HIS A 87 9.26 -16.08 5.33
N ALA A 88 9.96 -17.00 5.97
CA ALA A 88 9.36 -18.00 6.86
C ALA A 88 8.79 -17.34 8.14
N ASN A 89 7.85 -18.01 8.81
CA ASN A 89 7.41 -17.59 10.14
C ASN A 89 8.64 -17.62 11.08
N PRO A 90 9.00 -16.50 11.74
CA PRO A 90 10.09 -16.50 12.70
C PRO A 90 9.79 -17.35 13.94
N ASP A 91 8.53 -17.61 14.26
CA ASP A 91 8.13 -18.55 15.30
C ASP A 91 8.13 -19.99 14.75
N THR A 92 9.01 -20.84 15.31
CA THR A 92 9.16 -22.25 14.92
C THR A 92 8.00 -23.13 15.35
N THR A 93 7.16 -22.67 16.28
CA THR A 93 5.93 -23.36 16.69
C THR A 93 4.78 -23.14 15.72
N GLY A 94 4.92 -22.14 14.83
CA GLY A 94 3.89 -21.76 13.88
C GLY A 94 2.82 -20.83 14.45
N ASP A 95 2.97 -20.33 15.68
CA ASP A 95 2.05 -19.35 16.24
C ASP A 95 2.07 -18.04 15.43
N THR A 96 0.89 -17.54 15.10
CA THR A 96 0.68 -16.28 14.37
C THR A 96 -0.23 -15.31 15.12
N THR A 97 -0.59 -15.60 16.38
CA THR A 97 -1.55 -14.84 17.17
C THR A 97 -1.13 -13.38 17.33
N ILE A 98 0.17 -13.13 17.52
CA ILE A 98 0.69 -11.77 17.63
C ILE A 98 0.48 -10.97 16.33
N TYR A 99 0.68 -11.59 15.17
CA TYR A 99 0.46 -10.94 13.89
C TYR A 99 -1.02 -10.62 13.67
N GLU A 100 -1.92 -11.56 13.98
CA GLU A 100 -3.35 -11.33 13.87
C GLU A 100 -3.82 -10.19 14.79
N SER A 101 -3.27 -10.11 16.00
CA SER A 101 -3.59 -9.03 16.95
C SER A 101 -3.18 -7.63 16.47
N VAL A 102 -2.06 -7.54 15.74
CA VAL A 102 -1.51 -6.26 15.25
C VAL A 102 -2.10 -5.90 13.88
N LEU A 103 -2.14 -6.85 12.96
CA LEU A 103 -2.48 -6.64 11.56
C LEU A 103 -3.96 -6.86 11.26
N GLY A 104 -4.70 -7.50 12.18
CA GLY A 104 -6.11 -7.88 12.02
C GLY A 104 -6.32 -9.14 11.18
N VAL A 105 -5.25 -9.71 10.61
CA VAL A 105 -5.25 -10.98 9.86
C VAL A 105 -3.94 -11.71 10.10
N ALA A 106 -4.00 -13.04 10.16
CA ALA A 106 -2.80 -13.88 10.19
C ALA A 106 -2.10 -13.85 8.80
N PRO A 107 -0.79 -13.55 8.72
CA PRO A 107 -0.07 -13.58 7.46
C PRO A 107 0.15 -15.00 6.93
N ALA A 108 0.13 -15.15 5.61
CA ALA A 108 0.67 -16.32 4.94
C ALA A 108 2.17 -16.14 4.73
N PHE A 109 2.98 -17.05 5.27
CA PHE A 109 4.44 -17.03 5.15
C PHE A 109 4.94 -17.83 3.94
N ASN A 110 6.24 -17.73 3.65
CA ASN A 110 6.91 -18.41 2.54
C ASN A 110 6.27 -18.13 1.17
N GLN A 111 5.73 -16.92 0.99
CA GLN A 111 5.11 -16.53 -0.27
C GLN A 111 6.15 -15.98 -1.25
N PRO A 112 5.88 -15.95 -2.56
CA PRO A 112 6.83 -15.41 -3.53
C PRO A 112 7.15 -13.92 -3.33
N ARG A 113 6.28 -13.18 -2.64
CA ARG A 113 6.40 -11.73 -2.43
C ARG A 113 5.63 -11.29 -1.19
N THR A 114 6.12 -10.23 -0.55
CA THR A 114 5.38 -9.54 0.50
C THR A 114 4.24 -8.71 -0.12
N ARG A 115 3.01 -8.95 0.33
CA ARG A 115 1.79 -8.33 -0.21
C ARG A 115 0.82 -7.98 0.92
N ILE A 116 0.17 -6.83 0.82
CA ILE A 116 -0.99 -6.46 1.63
C ILE A 116 -2.18 -6.29 0.67
N LEU A 117 -3.29 -6.96 0.96
CA LEU A 117 -4.48 -6.95 0.10
C LEU A 117 -5.65 -6.25 0.80
N PHE A 118 -6.29 -5.31 0.11
CA PHE A 118 -7.51 -4.64 0.56
C PHE A 118 -8.64 -4.86 -0.44
N VAL A 119 -9.88 -4.88 0.05
CA VAL A 119 -11.08 -4.89 -0.81
C VAL A 119 -11.17 -3.59 -1.59
N ASN A 120 -11.60 -3.69 -2.84
CA ASN A 120 -11.84 -2.57 -3.73
C ASN A 120 -13.35 -2.36 -3.93
N ASP A 121 -14.05 -1.88 -2.91
CA ASP A 121 -15.51 -1.71 -2.95
C ASP A 121 -16.01 -0.79 -4.07
N ALA A 122 -15.16 0.16 -4.50
CA ALA A 122 -15.47 1.10 -5.57
C ALA A 122 -15.19 0.53 -6.98
N GLY A 123 -14.56 -0.63 -7.09
CA GLY A 123 -14.17 -1.21 -8.38
C GLY A 123 -13.10 -0.41 -9.11
N ASP A 124 -12.24 0.32 -8.38
CA ASP A 124 -11.16 1.13 -8.93
C ASP A 124 -10.19 0.25 -9.74
N VAL A 125 -10.29 0.25 -11.06
CA VAL A 125 -9.32 -0.42 -11.93
C VAL A 125 -8.24 0.57 -12.36
N SER A 126 -7.04 0.06 -12.62
CA SER A 126 -5.97 0.89 -13.14
C SER A 126 -6.34 1.47 -14.51
N ALA A 127 -6.86 2.70 -14.55
CA ALA A 127 -6.93 3.46 -15.79
C ALA A 127 -5.51 3.55 -16.35
N THR A 128 -5.31 3.09 -17.58
CA THR A 128 -4.10 3.30 -18.36
C THR A 128 -3.63 4.76 -18.21
N ARG A 129 -2.36 4.95 -17.82
CA ARG A 129 -1.68 6.25 -17.62
C ARG A 129 -2.36 7.37 -18.41
N HIS A 130 -3.17 8.20 -17.75
CA HIS A 130 -3.47 9.51 -18.31
C HIS A 130 -2.19 10.33 -18.20
N HIS A 131 -1.44 10.39 -19.30
CA HIS A 131 -0.50 11.48 -19.48
C HIS A 131 -1.29 12.79 -19.34
N PRO A 132 -0.83 13.74 -18.51
CA PRO A 132 -1.41 15.06 -18.53
C PRO A 132 -1.28 15.57 -19.97
N SER A 133 -2.43 15.76 -20.63
CA SER A 133 -2.48 16.36 -21.96
C SER A 133 -1.68 17.66 -21.91
N LYS A 134 -0.73 17.82 -22.85
CA LYS A 134 0.08 19.02 -23.00
C LYS A 134 -0.85 20.23 -22.91
N ALA A 135 -0.71 21.02 -21.84
CA ALA A 135 -1.35 22.33 -21.76
C ALA A 135 -0.89 23.11 -23.00
N SER A 136 -1.79 23.27 -23.95
CA SER A 136 -1.55 24.08 -25.14
C SER A 136 -1.59 25.53 -24.68
N VAL A 137 -0.42 26.11 -24.46
CA VAL A 137 -0.27 27.54 -24.19
C VAL A 137 -0.59 28.26 -25.50
N SER A 138 -1.85 28.67 -25.67
CA SER A 138 -2.20 29.67 -26.67
C SER A 138 -1.61 30.99 -26.19
N ARG A 139 -0.55 31.47 -26.84
CA ARG A 139 -0.08 32.84 -26.66
C ARG A 139 -1.15 33.78 -27.20
N ILE A 140 -1.56 34.73 -26.37
CA ILE A 140 -2.29 35.94 -26.78
C ILE A 140 -1.24 36.95 -27.24
#